data_AF-A0AAD6J774-F1
#
_entry.id   AF-A0AAD6J774-F1
#
_cell.length_a   1.000
_cell.length_b   1.000
_cell.length_c   1.000
_cell.angle_alpha   90.00
_cell.angle_beta   90.00
_cell.angle_gamma   90.00
#
_symmetry.space_group_name_H-M   'P 1'
#
loop_
_entity.id
_entity.type
_entity.pdbx_description
1 polymer ?
#
loop_
_entity_poly.entity_id
_entity_poly.type
_entity_poly.pdbx_seq_one_letter_code
_entity_poly.pdbx_strand_id
1 'polypeptide(L)'
;MGGVDDSMGGLDGDVKIGYRVVTSGVTGGGGNWFKTAGGSRGGQERGGDPEAIRESQRRRHKPVEDVDAVIALYNVSREATHRVMLHGTKINDIQREIKGLRGDKEKMAPLVQKKAELDKEKKELEAAAKDAEADLVRKLRTIGNLVHDSVPISDNEDNNAIQRDWKPSPDYAVERKDDILSHHEVLTRLDGYDPDRGAKIVGHRGYFLKTWGLLLNQALINYGLEFLLNKGYTPISTPQFMDKKYMAKTAQLEQFDEELYKVVDGDDEKYLIATSEQPISALHADEWLTSVDVPKRYAGFSSCYRREAGSHGKDAWGIFRVHQFEKIEQFIICDPEKSWAMFDDMIAYSEEFYQSLKLPYRVVAIVSGALNNAAAKKYDLEAWFPFQGEYKELVSCSNCTDYQSRSLEIRYGAKTQTDTVKKYVHCLNSTLTATERTLCCILENYQTTEGFNVPEVLRKYLPGNPEFLPFTKELPKDTTSVKKKNQQLKVVGKGKAPGN
;
A
#
# COMPACT_ATOMS: atom_id res chain seq x y z
N MET A 1 64.56 -19.04 -6.67
CA MET A 1 64.43 -18.83 -5.21
C MET A 1 63.04 -18.25 -5.00
N GLY A 2 61.98 -19.05 -4.93
CA GLY A 2 61.63 -19.98 -3.85
C GLY A 2 60.70 -19.23 -2.89
N GLY A 3 59.47 -19.64 -2.57
CA GLY A 3 58.68 -20.80 -2.95
C GLY A 3 57.21 -20.51 -2.62
N VAL A 4 56.35 -21.40 -3.10
CA VAL A 4 54.88 -21.46 -2.94
C VAL A 4 54.52 -21.73 -1.47
N ASP A 5 53.43 -21.13 -0.98
CA ASP A 5 52.53 -21.87 -0.10
C ASP A 5 51.06 -21.49 -0.36
N ASP A 6 50.28 -22.53 -0.64
CA ASP A 6 48.84 -22.56 -0.83
C ASP A 6 48.19 -22.69 0.54
N SER A 7 47.10 -21.95 0.80
CA SER A 7 46.04 -22.52 1.64
C SER A 7 44.67 -21.93 1.29
N MET A 8 43.86 -22.79 0.68
CA MET A 8 42.41 -22.70 0.67
C MET A 8 41.86 -22.61 2.10
N GLY A 9 40.77 -21.86 2.29
CA GLY A 9 39.96 -21.98 3.50
C GLY A 9 38.87 -20.92 3.65
N GLY A 10 37.67 -21.23 3.13
CA GLY A 10 36.38 -20.84 3.73
C GLY A 10 36.06 -19.35 3.89
N LEU A 11 35.31 -18.79 2.93
CA LEU A 11 34.48 -17.62 3.16
C LEU A 11 33.22 -18.04 3.93
N ASP A 12 33.32 -18.19 5.26
CA ASP A 12 32.13 -18.19 6.14
C ASP A 12 31.81 -16.74 6.52
N GLY A 13 31.01 -16.10 5.67
CA GLY A 13 30.36 -14.84 5.97
C GLY A 13 29.21 -15.06 6.95
N ASP A 14 29.51 -15.16 8.24
CA ASP A 14 28.51 -15.10 9.31
C ASP A 14 27.86 -13.71 9.34
N VAL A 15 26.73 -13.57 8.64
CA VAL A 15 25.81 -12.45 8.79
C VAL A 15 25.21 -12.52 10.20
N LYS A 16 25.81 -11.79 11.13
CA LYS A 16 25.23 -11.53 12.46
C LYS A 16 23.96 -10.69 12.30
N ILE A 17 22.81 -11.35 12.17
CA ILE A 17 21.50 -10.73 12.38
C ILE A 17 21.37 -10.44 13.88
N GLY A 18 21.77 -9.24 14.28
CA GLY A 18 21.70 -8.77 15.65
C GLY A 18 20.27 -8.43 16.07
N TYR A 19 19.50 -9.41 16.52
CA TYR A 19 18.41 -9.16 17.47
C TYR A 19 18.96 -9.34 18.89
N ARG A 20 19.45 -8.24 19.46
CA ARG A 20 19.88 -8.19 20.86
C ARG A 20 18.64 -8.05 21.74
N VAL A 21 18.07 -9.17 22.18
CA VAL A 21 17.18 -9.18 23.35
C VAL A 21 18.08 -8.93 24.56
N VAL A 22 18.16 -7.68 25.00
CA VAL A 22 18.77 -7.36 26.30
C VAL A 22 17.79 -7.82 27.37
N THR A 23 17.97 -9.04 27.86
CA THR A 23 17.43 -9.45 29.16
C THR A 23 18.38 -8.97 30.25
N SER A 24 17.95 -7.97 31.03
CA SER A 24 18.47 -7.78 32.39
C SER A 24 17.40 -7.15 33.28
N GLY A 25 16.87 -7.95 34.21
CA GLY A 25 16.24 -7.45 35.43
C GLY A 25 14.74 -7.17 35.39
N VAL A 26 13.94 -8.22 35.64
CA VAL A 26 12.72 -8.18 36.48
C VAL A 26 11.62 -7.19 36.09
N THR A 27 10.77 -7.60 35.14
CA THR A 27 9.28 -7.72 35.16
C THR A 27 8.71 -7.50 33.76
N GLY A 28 7.76 -8.34 33.36
CA GLY A 28 7.40 -8.59 31.97
C GLY A 28 6.82 -7.40 31.20
N GLY A 29 7.14 -7.33 29.90
CA GLY A 29 6.59 -6.36 28.96
C GLY A 29 6.55 -6.95 27.55
N GLY A 30 5.41 -7.56 27.19
CA GLY A 30 5.07 -7.88 25.80
C GLY A 30 4.04 -6.87 25.30
N GLY A 31 4.16 -6.44 24.04
CA GLY A 31 3.30 -5.42 23.43
C GLY A 31 1.80 -5.69 23.63
N ASN A 32 1.05 -4.62 23.83
CA ASN A 32 -0.33 -4.65 24.26
C ASN A 32 -1.23 -3.99 23.20
N TRP A 33 -2.30 -4.66 22.81
CA TRP A 33 -3.04 -4.41 21.56
C TRP A 33 -4.47 -3.89 21.75
N PHE A 34 -4.89 -3.58 22.97
CA PHE A 34 -6.31 -3.58 23.29
C PHE A 34 -6.57 -2.66 24.55
N LYS A 35 -7.75 -1.98 24.71
CA LYS A 35 -8.45 -1.40 25.93
C LYS A 35 -9.91 -1.05 25.58
N THR A 36 -10.96 -1.45 26.34
CA THR A 36 -11.60 -0.80 27.52
C THR A 36 -12.55 -1.76 28.32
N ALA A 37 -13.41 -1.22 29.21
CA ALA A 37 -13.77 -1.73 30.53
C ALA A 37 -14.85 -2.84 30.64
N GLY A 38 -14.61 -3.79 31.56
CA GLY A 38 -15.65 -4.57 32.24
C GLY A 38 -15.69 -6.08 31.94
N GLY A 39 -15.31 -6.90 32.94
CA GLY A 39 -15.87 -8.24 33.15
C GLY A 39 -15.29 -9.44 32.37
N SER A 40 -14.50 -10.24 33.09
CA SER A 40 -14.16 -11.68 32.95
C SER A 40 -13.44 -12.27 31.71
N ARG A 41 -12.22 -12.75 32.00
CA ARG A 41 -11.50 -13.98 31.58
C ARG A 41 -10.98 -14.09 30.13
N GLY A 42 -9.65 -14.04 30.00
CA GLY A 42 -8.88 -14.69 28.92
C GLY A 42 -8.00 -13.77 28.06
N GLY A 43 -8.47 -12.54 27.78
CA GLY A 43 -7.70 -11.51 27.04
C GLY A 43 -7.68 -10.13 27.72
N GLN A 44 -8.39 -9.99 28.83
CA GLN A 44 -8.59 -8.72 29.55
C GLN A 44 -7.44 -8.32 30.49
N GLU A 45 -6.47 -9.19 30.78
CA GLU A 45 -5.43 -8.93 31.80
C GLU A 45 -4.55 -7.72 31.52
N ARG A 46 -4.44 -7.30 30.25
CA ARG A 46 -3.68 -6.11 29.86
C ARG A 46 -4.58 -4.94 29.48
N GLY A 47 -5.85 -5.04 29.89
CA GLY A 47 -6.92 -4.11 29.60
C GLY A 47 -7.20 -4.11 28.14
N GLY A 48 -7.76 -5.16 27.54
CA GLY A 48 -8.00 -5.25 26.11
C GLY A 48 -9.46 -5.08 25.64
N ASP A 49 -9.72 -4.62 24.41
CA ASP A 49 -11.01 -4.73 23.70
C ASP A 49 -10.98 -5.63 22.43
N PRO A 50 -10.95 -6.97 22.60
CA PRO A 50 -11.17 -7.89 21.48
C PRO A 50 -12.51 -7.69 20.78
N GLU A 51 -13.52 -7.15 21.46
CA GLU A 51 -14.85 -6.99 20.88
C GLU A 51 -14.87 -5.88 19.82
N ALA A 52 -14.14 -4.79 20.04
CA ALA A 52 -13.93 -3.78 19.00
C ALA A 52 -13.28 -4.37 17.73
N ILE A 53 -12.35 -5.32 17.87
CA ILE A 53 -11.77 -6.02 16.71
C ILE A 53 -12.80 -6.95 16.06
N ARG A 54 -13.59 -7.68 16.84
CA ARG A 54 -14.68 -8.53 16.31
C ARG A 54 -15.71 -7.70 15.54
N GLU A 55 -16.12 -6.56 16.09
CA GLU A 55 -17.00 -5.61 15.40
C GLU A 55 -16.36 -5.10 14.10
N SER A 56 -15.09 -4.71 14.13
CA SER A 56 -14.36 -4.29 12.92
C SER A 56 -14.29 -5.40 11.86
N GLN A 57 -14.07 -6.66 12.26
CA GLN A 57 -14.11 -7.81 11.34
C GLN A 57 -15.50 -8.01 10.75
N ARG A 58 -16.57 -7.89 11.55
CA ARG A 58 -17.96 -7.94 11.07
C ARG A 58 -18.22 -6.85 10.03
N ARG A 59 -17.81 -5.61 10.30
CA ARG A 59 -17.93 -4.49 9.36
C ARG A 59 -17.16 -4.76 8.06
N ARG A 60 -15.98 -5.37 8.13
CA ARG A 60 -15.17 -5.75 6.95
C ARG A 60 -15.68 -6.99 6.22
N HIS A 61 -16.77 -7.61 6.66
CA HIS A 61 -17.26 -8.88 6.11
C HIS A 61 -16.19 -10.00 6.15
N LYS A 62 -15.35 -9.99 7.20
CA LYS A 62 -14.31 -11.00 7.44
C LYS A 62 -14.68 -11.92 8.62
N PRO A 63 -14.12 -13.13 8.69
CA PRO A 63 -14.39 -14.07 9.78
C PRO A 63 -14.06 -13.45 11.15
N VAL A 64 -15.00 -13.57 12.08
CA VAL A 64 -14.85 -13.04 13.45
C VAL A 64 -14.04 -14.00 14.31
N GLU A 65 -14.15 -15.29 14.00
CA GLU A 65 -13.45 -16.40 14.63
C GLU A 65 -11.93 -16.27 14.50
N ASP A 66 -11.46 -15.50 13.52
CA ASP A 66 -10.05 -15.16 13.36
C ASP A 66 -9.49 -14.41 14.57
N VAL A 67 -10.31 -13.60 15.26
CA VAL A 67 -9.91 -12.92 16.50
C VAL A 67 -9.67 -13.94 17.62
N ASP A 68 -10.53 -14.94 17.73
CA ASP A 68 -10.39 -15.98 18.75
C ASP A 68 -9.21 -16.91 18.44
N ALA A 69 -8.96 -17.18 17.16
CA ALA A 69 -7.77 -17.91 16.72
C ALA A 69 -6.47 -17.16 17.09
N VAL A 70 -6.42 -15.84 16.92
CA VAL A 70 -5.29 -15.01 17.38
C VAL A 70 -5.11 -15.10 18.90
N ILE A 71 -6.19 -15.02 19.67
CA ILE A 71 -6.13 -15.14 21.14
C ILE A 71 -5.61 -16.52 21.56
N ALA A 72 -6.05 -17.59 20.90
CA ALA A 72 -5.56 -18.94 21.16
C ALA A 72 -4.06 -19.07 20.86
N LEU A 73 -3.61 -18.60 19.69
CA LEU A 73 -2.20 -18.60 19.30
C LEU A 73 -1.35 -17.75 20.25
N TYR A 74 -1.88 -16.61 20.73
CA TYR A 74 -1.21 -15.78 21.72
C TYR A 74 -0.96 -16.53 23.02
N ASN A 75 -1.96 -17.26 23.52
CA ASN A 75 -1.81 -18.06 24.74
C ASN A 75 -0.78 -19.17 24.57
N VAL A 76 -0.74 -19.83 23.41
CA VAL A 76 0.27 -20.84 23.07
C VAL A 76 1.68 -20.23 23.04
N SER A 77 1.86 -19.10 22.33
CA SER A 77 3.15 -18.39 22.27
C SER A 77 3.62 -17.94 23.66
N ARG A 78 2.71 -17.38 24.47
CA ARG A 78 2.98 -16.95 25.85
C ARG A 78 3.43 -18.11 26.73
N GLU A 79 2.72 -19.24 26.69
CA GLU A 79 3.08 -20.42 27.48
C GLU A 79 4.40 -21.04 27.02
N ALA A 80 4.65 -21.11 25.72
CA ALA A 80 5.93 -21.58 25.17
C ALA A 80 7.09 -20.70 25.67
N THR A 81 6.94 -19.38 25.62
CA THR A 81 7.94 -18.42 26.12
C THR A 81 8.14 -18.54 27.63
N HIS A 82 7.05 -18.73 28.39
CA HIS A 82 7.13 -18.94 29.83
C HIS A 82 7.92 -20.22 30.19
N ARG A 83 7.69 -21.32 29.46
CA ARG A 83 8.46 -22.56 29.64
C ARG A 83 9.96 -22.37 29.37
N VAL A 84 10.33 -21.61 28.34
CA VAL A 84 11.75 -21.25 28.08
C VAL A 84 12.35 -20.49 29.27
N MET A 85 11.64 -19.50 29.81
CA MET A 85 12.10 -18.72 30.96
C MET A 85 12.29 -19.60 32.21
N LEU A 86 11.33 -20.50 32.50
CA LEU A 86 11.43 -21.43 33.63
C LEU A 86 12.65 -22.34 33.53
N HIS A 87 12.96 -22.88 32.34
CA HIS A 87 14.16 -23.69 32.14
C HIS A 87 15.43 -22.86 32.29
N GLY A 88 15.45 -21.62 31.80
CA GLY A 88 16.54 -20.68 32.04
C GLY A 88 16.81 -20.45 33.53
N THR A 89 15.76 -20.28 34.33
CA THR A 89 15.88 -20.16 35.79
C THR A 89 16.47 -21.42 36.42
N LYS A 90 15.96 -22.61 36.06
CA LYS A 90 16.50 -23.90 36.56
C LYS A 90 17.98 -24.10 36.23
N ILE A 91 18.39 -23.75 35.00
CA ILE A 91 19.79 -23.81 34.57
C ILE A 91 20.66 -22.88 35.41
N ASN A 92 20.21 -21.66 35.67
CA ASN A 92 20.93 -20.70 36.50
C ASN A 92 21.09 -21.17 37.95
N ASP A 93 20.06 -21.82 38.51
CA ASP A 93 20.10 -22.38 39.86
C ASP A 93 21.08 -23.57 39.96
N ILE A 94 21.02 -24.52 39.02
CA ILE A 94 21.98 -25.64 38.95
C ILE A 94 23.40 -25.11 38.74
N GLN A 95 23.58 -24.08 37.94
CA GLN A 95 24.90 -23.45 37.76
C GLN A 95 25.41 -22.83 39.06
N ARG A 96 24.54 -22.28 39.91
CA ARG A 96 24.89 -21.78 41.25
C ARG A 96 25.28 -22.92 42.18
N GLU A 97 24.55 -24.03 42.16
CA GLU A 97 24.86 -25.24 42.93
C GLU A 97 26.21 -25.84 42.54
N ILE A 98 26.49 -25.99 41.23
CA ILE A 98 27.78 -26.48 40.72
C ILE A 98 28.94 -25.60 41.21
N LYS A 99 28.78 -24.27 41.16
CA LYS A 99 29.81 -23.33 41.69
C LYS A 99 29.98 -23.47 43.21
N GLY A 100 28.92 -23.79 43.94
CA GLY A 100 28.93 -24.01 45.39
C GLY A 100 29.72 -25.25 45.84
N LEU A 101 29.88 -26.25 44.96
CA LEU A 101 30.60 -27.49 45.26
C LEU A 101 32.14 -27.37 45.22
N ARG A 102 32.69 -26.20 44.92
CA ARG A 102 34.14 -25.87 45.00
C ARG A 102 35.10 -26.89 44.35
N GLY A 103 34.66 -27.60 43.31
CA GLY A 103 35.51 -28.55 42.57
C GLY A 103 35.42 -30.01 43.03
N ASP A 104 34.47 -30.38 43.90
CA ASP A 104 34.14 -31.78 44.21
C ASP A 104 33.58 -32.49 42.96
N LYS A 105 34.46 -33.15 42.20
CA LYS A 105 34.15 -33.71 40.88
C LYS A 105 33.06 -34.79 40.93
N GLU A 106 33.01 -35.59 41.99
CA GLU A 106 32.04 -36.67 42.12
C GLU A 106 30.62 -36.12 42.34
N LYS A 107 30.48 -35.08 43.16
CA LYS A 107 29.18 -34.43 43.39
C LYS A 107 28.75 -33.51 42.24
N MET A 108 29.71 -32.97 41.49
CA MET A 108 29.42 -32.13 40.33
C MET A 108 28.93 -32.93 39.11
N ALA A 109 29.45 -34.15 38.89
CA ALA A 109 29.11 -34.97 37.73
C ALA A 109 27.60 -35.10 37.46
N PRO A 110 26.72 -35.45 38.43
CA PRO A 110 25.28 -35.53 38.19
C PRO A 110 24.62 -34.18 37.90
N LEU A 111 25.10 -33.08 38.50
CA LEU A 111 24.58 -31.74 38.25
C LEU A 111 24.99 -31.21 36.87
N VAL A 112 26.21 -31.54 36.41
CA VAL A 112 26.69 -31.21 35.07
C VAL A 112 25.87 -31.95 34.01
N GLN A 113 25.58 -33.23 34.23
CA GLN A 113 24.70 -34.00 33.34
C GLN A 113 23.28 -33.41 33.29
N LYS A 114 22.67 -33.15 34.46
CA LYS A 114 21.34 -32.53 34.55
C LYS A 114 21.28 -31.15 33.88
N LYS A 115 22.35 -30.35 34.00
CA LYS A 115 22.46 -29.08 33.29
C LYS A 115 22.48 -29.29 31.78
N ALA A 116 23.27 -30.24 31.28
CA ALA A 116 23.34 -30.54 29.84
C ALA A 116 21.99 -31.01 29.27
N GLU A 117 21.23 -31.81 30.04
CA GLU A 117 19.87 -32.22 29.69
C GLU A 117 18.92 -31.01 29.61
N LEU A 118 18.94 -30.13 30.63
CA LEU A 118 18.12 -28.91 30.63
C LEU A 118 18.51 -27.92 29.53
N ASP A 119 19.79 -27.80 29.20
CA ASP A 119 20.26 -26.97 28.08
C ASP A 119 19.72 -27.50 26.74
N LYS A 120 19.67 -28.83 26.56
CA LYS A 120 19.08 -29.46 25.38
C LYS A 120 17.57 -29.21 25.31
N GLU A 121 16.85 -29.46 26.40
CA GLU A 121 15.40 -29.21 26.49
C GLU A 121 15.06 -27.73 26.24
N LYS A 122 15.86 -26.81 26.79
CA LYS A 122 15.68 -25.37 26.57
C LYS A 122 15.82 -25.01 25.09
N LYS A 123 16.77 -25.60 24.37
CA LYS A 123 16.95 -25.35 22.93
C LYS A 123 15.74 -25.82 22.11
N GLU A 124 15.16 -26.97 22.46
CA GLU A 124 13.93 -27.48 21.83
C GLU A 124 12.73 -26.56 22.14
N LEU A 125 12.60 -26.10 23.39
CA LEU A 125 11.57 -25.14 23.79
C LEU A 125 11.74 -23.77 23.12
N GLU A 126 12.97 -23.31 22.91
CA GLU A 126 13.26 -22.06 22.19
C GLU A 126 12.82 -22.15 20.73
N ALA A 127 13.06 -23.29 20.06
CA ALA A 127 12.57 -23.53 18.71
C ALA A 127 11.04 -23.54 18.66
N ALA A 128 10.38 -24.28 19.57
CA ALA A 128 8.93 -24.32 19.64
C ALA A 128 8.29 -22.96 19.97
N ALA A 129 8.92 -22.15 20.82
CA ALA A 129 8.46 -20.80 21.12
C ALA A 129 8.60 -19.86 19.91
N LYS A 130 9.68 -20.00 19.13
CA LYS A 130 9.88 -19.25 17.89
C LYS A 130 8.82 -19.59 16.85
N ASP A 131 8.48 -20.88 16.70
CA ASP A 131 7.46 -21.33 15.74
C ASP A 131 6.06 -20.85 16.18
N ALA A 132 5.72 -20.97 17.46
CA ALA A 132 4.46 -20.48 18.01
C ALA A 132 4.29 -18.96 17.81
N GLU A 133 5.38 -18.18 17.98
CA GLU A 133 5.36 -16.74 17.70
C GLU A 133 5.21 -16.44 16.21
N ALA A 134 5.87 -17.21 15.33
CA ALA A 134 5.74 -17.04 13.89
C ALA A 134 4.30 -17.31 13.42
N ASP A 135 3.63 -18.31 13.97
CA ASP A 135 2.24 -18.63 13.68
C ASP A 135 1.28 -17.55 14.20
N LEU A 136 1.51 -17.04 15.42
CA LEU A 136 0.78 -15.89 15.95
C LEU A 136 0.91 -14.68 15.02
N VAL A 137 2.14 -14.30 14.65
CA VAL A 137 2.40 -13.14 13.79
C VAL A 137 1.76 -13.33 12.41
N ARG A 138 1.83 -14.54 11.83
CA ARG A 138 1.20 -14.84 10.54
C ARG A 138 -0.31 -14.63 10.60
N LYS A 139 -0.98 -15.13 11.64
CA LYS A 139 -2.42 -14.96 11.80
C LYS A 139 -2.79 -13.51 12.13
N LEU A 140 -1.99 -12.82 12.94
CA LEU A 140 -2.23 -11.42 13.28
C LEU A 140 -2.21 -10.52 12.04
N ARG A 141 -1.35 -10.80 11.06
CA ARG A 141 -1.26 -10.05 9.79
C ARG A 141 -2.50 -10.16 8.91
N THR A 142 -3.39 -11.13 9.15
CA THR A 142 -4.65 -11.24 8.41
C THR A 142 -5.77 -10.39 9.01
N ILE A 143 -5.56 -9.81 10.20
CA ILE A 143 -6.53 -8.93 10.85
C ILE A 143 -6.39 -7.53 10.27
N GLY A 144 -7.49 -6.99 9.77
CA GLY A 144 -7.55 -5.62 9.28
C GLY A 144 -7.48 -4.59 10.42
N ASN A 145 -7.08 -3.37 10.07
CA ASN A 145 -7.13 -2.22 10.95
C ASN A 145 -8.57 -1.95 11.41
N LEU A 146 -8.71 -1.23 12.53
CA LEU A 146 -10.02 -0.83 13.02
C LEU A 146 -10.70 0.10 12.00
N VAL A 147 -11.91 -0.26 11.60
CA VAL A 147 -12.72 0.55 10.69
C VAL A 147 -13.22 1.79 11.45
N HIS A 148 -12.98 2.98 10.91
CA HIS A 148 -13.46 4.24 11.49
C HIS A 148 -15.00 4.32 11.46
N ASP A 149 -15.62 4.92 12.48
CA ASP A 149 -17.09 4.91 12.64
C ASP A 149 -17.86 5.58 11.51
N SER A 150 -17.25 6.54 10.79
CA SER A 150 -17.87 7.19 9.63
C SER A 150 -17.83 6.38 8.33
N VAL A 151 -17.20 5.21 8.30
CA VAL A 151 -17.14 4.35 7.10
C VAL A 151 -18.50 3.67 6.87
N PRO A 152 -19.07 3.75 5.65
CA PRO A 152 -20.32 3.07 5.33
C PRO A 152 -20.16 1.55 5.39
N ILE A 153 -21.10 0.87 6.04
CA ILE A 153 -21.01 -0.58 6.28
C ILE A 153 -21.73 -1.33 5.15
N SER A 154 -20.96 -1.97 4.27
CA SER A 154 -21.46 -2.75 3.12
C SER A 154 -20.32 -3.56 2.50
N ASP A 155 -20.67 -4.66 1.82
CA ASP A 155 -19.77 -5.47 0.98
C ASP A 155 -19.96 -5.19 -0.53
N ASN A 156 -20.85 -4.26 -0.87
CA ASN A 156 -21.08 -3.81 -2.25
C ASN A 156 -20.61 -2.36 -2.41
N GLU A 157 -19.68 -2.13 -3.35
CA GLU A 157 -19.16 -0.80 -3.72
C GLU A 157 -20.22 0.09 -4.39
N ASP A 158 -21.32 -0.45 -4.92
CA ASP A 158 -22.47 0.37 -5.36
C ASP A 158 -23.06 1.21 -4.21
N ASN A 159 -22.81 0.82 -2.96
CA ASN A 159 -23.22 1.53 -1.75
C ASN A 159 -22.16 2.53 -1.24
N ASN A 160 -21.10 2.81 -2.02
CA ASN A 160 -20.15 3.86 -1.70
C ASN A 160 -20.88 5.20 -1.53
N ALA A 161 -20.65 5.90 -0.43
CA ALA A 161 -21.37 7.12 -0.11
C ALA A 161 -20.72 8.33 -0.79
N ILE A 162 -21.45 9.01 -1.67
CA ILE A 162 -20.99 10.27 -2.29
C ILE A 162 -20.85 11.33 -1.20
N GLN A 163 -19.65 11.87 -1.05
CA GLN A 163 -19.32 12.91 -0.07
C GLN A 163 -19.44 14.30 -0.69
N ARG A 164 -18.94 14.46 -1.92
CA ARG A 164 -18.84 15.73 -2.64
C ARG A 164 -18.87 15.49 -4.14
N ASP A 165 -19.40 16.45 -4.89
CA ASP A 165 -19.30 16.51 -6.35
C ASP A 165 -18.72 17.87 -6.76
N TRP A 166 -17.91 17.88 -7.82
CA TRP A 166 -17.37 19.12 -8.38
C TRP A 166 -17.38 19.12 -9.91
N LYS A 167 -17.64 20.28 -10.49
CA LYS A 167 -17.56 20.53 -11.93
C LYS A 167 -16.99 21.92 -12.24
N PRO A 168 -16.35 22.12 -13.41
CA PRO A 168 -15.65 23.37 -13.75
C PRO A 168 -16.51 24.64 -13.76
N SER A 169 -17.80 24.53 -14.08
CA SER A 169 -18.75 25.63 -14.06
C SER A 169 -20.18 25.12 -13.78
N PRO A 170 -21.11 25.98 -13.33
CA PRO A 170 -22.52 25.61 -13.14
C PRO A 170 -23.17 25.02 -14.39
N ASP A 171 -22.73 25.45 -15.58
CA ASP A 171 -23.26 25.01 -16.86
C ASP A 171 -22.50 23.83 -17.48
N TYR A 172 -21.43 23.34 -16.82
CA TYR A 172 -20.73 22.15 -17.31
C TYR A 172 -21.65 20.93 -17.24
N ALA A 173 -21.85 20.28 -18.39
CA ALA A 173 -22.68 19.09 -18.53
C ALA A 173 -21.86 17.82 -18.23
N VAL A 174 -22.21 17.15 -17.13
CA VAL A 174 -21.69 15.81 -16.79
C VAL A 174 -22.60 14.78 -17.43
N GLU A 175 -22.43 14.61 -18.73
CA GLU A 175 -23.21 13.67 -19.53
C GLU A 175 -22.31 12.90 -20.48
N ARG A 176 -22.80 11.73 -20.90
CA ARG A 176 -22.12 10.91 -21.87
C ARG A 176 -22.21 11.59 -23.25
N LYS A 177 -21.08 11.68 -23.94
CA LYS A 177 -20.98 12.21 -25.30
C LYS A 177 -20.72 11.07 -26.27
N ASP A 178 -21.58 10.94 -27.27
CA ASP A 178 -21.51 9.85 -28.27
C ASP A 178 -20.78 10.28 -29.57
N ASP A 179 -20.52 11.57 -29.74
CA ASP A 179 -19.89 12.19 -30.91
C ASP A 179 -18.41 12.55 -30.69
N ILE A 180 -17.80 11.99 -29.64
CA ILE A 180 -16.38 12.15 -29.31
C ILE A 180 -15.63 10.82 -29.39
N LEU A 181 -14.30 10.89 -29.31
CA LEU A 181 -13.44 9.72 -29.29
C LEU A 181 -13.17 9.24 -27.86
N SER A 182 -12.91 7.95 -27.71
CA SER A 182 -12.34 7.41 -26.48
C SER A 182 -10.90 7.88 -26.26
N HIS A 183 -10.41 7.86 -25.02
CA HIS A 183 -9.03 8.27 -24.71
C HIS A 183 -7.96 7.58 -25.58
N HIS A 184 -8.11 6.29 -25.88
CA HIS A 184 -7.13 5.54 -26.68
C HIS A 184 -7.14 5.95 -28.16
N GLU A 185 -8.29 6.34 -28.70
CA GLU A 185 -8.41 6.88 -30.06
C GLU A 185 -7.81 8.28 -30.15
N VAL A 186 -8.07 9.16 -29.16
CA VAL A 186 -7.44 10.49 -29.09
C VAL A 186 -5.91 10.34 -29.05
N LEU A 187 -5.40 9.47 -28.17
CA LEU A 187 -3.96 9.22 -28.04
C LEU A 187 -3.34 8.63 -29.32
N THR A 188 -4.10 7.78 -30.04
CA THR A 188 -3.68 7.26 -31.36
C THR A 188 -3.57 8.37 -32.39
N ARG A 189 -4.60 9.24 -32.48
CA ARG A 189 -4.65 10.34 -33.46
C ARG A 189 -3.59 11.42 -33.21
N LEU A 190 -3.17 11.60 -31.95
CA LEU A 190 -2.04 12.46 -31.57
C LEU A 190 -0.67 11.82 -31.83
N ASP A 191 -0.64 10.59 -32.36
CA ASP A 191 0.57 9.76 -32.44
C ASP A 191 1.30 9.64 -31.09
N GLY A 192 0.56 9.60 -29.98
CA GLY A 192 1.11 9.69 -28.63
C GLY A 192 1.49 8.36 -27.97
N TYR A 193 1.07 7.22 -28.53
CA TYR A 193 1.45 5.91 -28.02
C TYR A 193 1.45 4.81 -29.10
N ASP A 194 2.05 3.66 -28.78
CA ASP A 194 2.12 2.46 -29.63
C ASP A 194 1.77 1.19 -28.82
N PRO A 195 0.49 0.79 -28.80
CA PRO A 195 0.06 -0.41 -28.08
C PRO A 195 0.42 -1.70 -28.82
N ASP A 196 0.49 -1.68 -30.16
CA ASP A 196 0.75 -2.88 -30.95
C ASP A 196 2.19 -3.36 -30.77
N ARG A 197 3.15 -2.43 -30.86
CA ARG A 197 4.57 -2.75 -30.62
C ARG A 197 4.85 -2.99 -29.15
N GLY A 198 4.14 -2.31 -28.25
CA GLY A 198 4.19 -2.59 -26.81
C GLY A 198 3.77 -4.03 -26.51
N ALA A 199 2.59 -4.43 -26.99
CA ALA A 199 2.06 -5.77 -26.80
C ALA A 199 2.95 -6.86 -27.42
N LYS A 200 3.54 -6.58 -28.59
CA LYS A 200 4.53 -7.46 -29.22
C LYS A 200 5.75 -7.73 -28.32
N ILE A 201 6.21 -6.75 -27.54
CA ILE A 201 7.46 -6.84 -26.78
C ILE A 201 7.25 -7.42 -25.37
N VAL A 202 6.22 -6.95 -24.65
CA VAL A 202 6.01 -7.34 -23.23
C VAL A 202 4.72 -8.13 -22.98
N GLY A 203 3.94 -8.41 -24.03
CA GLY A 203 2.66 -9.10 -23.92
C GLY A 203 1.48 -8.15 -23.64
N HIS A 204 0.35 -8.73 -23.24
CA HIS A 204 -0.91 -8.01 -22.99
C HIS A 204 -0.70 -6.72 -22.18
N ARG A 205 -1.40 -5.63 -22.57
CA ARG A 205 -1.29 -4.27 -21.99
C ARG A 205 0.08 -3.58 -22.11
N GLY A 206 1.01 -4.14 -22.86
CA GLY A 206 2.25 -3.45 -23.23
C GLY A 206 1.99 -2.22 -24.10
N TYR A 207 2.72 -1.13 -23.85
CA TYR A 207 2.64 0.11 -24.62
C TYR A 207 3.99 0.83 -24.67
N PHE A 208 4.16 1.70 -25.66
CA PHE A 208 5.16 2.77 -25.63
C PHE A 208 4.44 4.11 -25.63
N LEU A 209 4.82 5.04 -24.74
CA LEU A 209 4.50 6.45 -24.94
C LEU A 209 5.54 7.09 -25.86
N LYS A 210 5.09 8.01 -26.70
CA LYS A 210 5.96 8.75 -27.62
C LYS A 210 5.41 10.13 -27.90
N THR A 211 6.24 11.00 -28.48
CA THR A 211 5.88 12.37 -28.90
C THR A 211 5.07 13.10 -27.80
N TRP A 212 3.85 13.54 -28.10
CA TRP A 212 2.96 14.25 -27.19
C TRP A 212 2.46 13.39 -26.04
N GLY A 213 2.30 12.08 -26.20
CA GLY A 213 1.92 11.20 -25.09
C GLY A 213 2.98 11.15 -24.00
N LEU A 214 4.26 11.03 -24.41
CA LEU A 214 5.39 11.10 -23.48
C LEU A 214 5.53 12.49 -22.84
N LEU A 215 5.45 13.55 -23.65
CA LEU A 215 5.60 14.93 -23.16
C LEU A 215 4.47 15.33 -22.20
N LEU A 216 3.23 14.93 -22.46
CA LEU A 216 2.10 15.16 -21.55
C LEU A 216 2.26 14.37 -20.24
N ASN A 217 2.76 13.14 -20.30
CA ASN A 217 3.06 12.35 -19.09
C ASN A 217 4.12 13.07 -18.23
N GLN A 218 5.22 13.52 -18.85
CA GLN A 218 6.26 14.30 -18.16
C GLN A 218 5.72 15.63 -17.62
N ALA A 219 4.82 16.30 -18.34
CA ALA A 219 4.17 17.52 -17.85
C ALA A 219 3.32 17.26 -16.60
N LEU A 220 2.57 16.16 -16.55
CA LEU A 220 1.80 15.76 -15.37
C LEU A 220 2.69 15.42 -14.16
N ILE A 221 3.79 14.70 -14.39
CA ILE A 221 4.78 14.38 -13.34
C ILE A 221 5.33 15.67 -12.74
N ASN A 222 5.85 16.58 -13.58
CA ASN A 222 6.45 17.81 -13.12
C ASN A 222 5.43 18.75 -12.46
N TYR A 223 4.23 18.85 -13.02
CA TYR A 223 3.15 19.62 -12.42
C TYR A 223 2.75 19.09 -11.05
N GLY A 224 2.59 17.77 -10.90
CA GLY A 224 2.26 17.15 -9.62
C GLY A 224 3.32 17.36 -8.55
N LEU A 225 4.61 17.23 -8.91
CA LEU A 225 5.72 17.50 -8.01
C LEU A 225 5.80 18.97 -7.58
N GLU A 226 5.69 19.90 -8.54
CA GLU A 226 5.66 21.34 -8.22
C GLU A 226 4.45 21.69 -7.33
N PHE A 227 3.28 21.13 -7.63
CA PHE A 227 2.06 21.34 -6.86
C PHE A 227 2.26 20.96 -5.39
N LEU A 228 2.75 19.75 -5.11
CA LEU A 228 2.97 19.31 -3.73
C LEU A 228 4.15 20.01 -3.05
N LEU A 229 5.22 20.34 -3.79
CA LEU A 229 6.34 21.13 -3.28
C LEU A 229 5.83 22.47 -2.72
N ASN A 230 4.93 23.15 -3.45
CA ASN A 230 4.31 24.40 -3.02
C ASN A 230 3.35 24.23 -1.81
N LYS A 231 2.97 23.00 -1.46
CA LYS A 231 2.20 22.64 -0.25
C LYS A 231 3.11 22.16 0.90
N GLY A 232 4.43 22.29 0.76
CA GLY A 232 5.39 21.92 1.80
C GLY A 232 5.70 20.42 1.87
N TYR A 233 5.41 19.67 0.81
CA TYR A 233 5.90 18.29 0.68
C TYR A 233 7.35 18.27 0.21
N THR A 234 8.08 17.25 0.62
CA THR A 234 9.43 16.96 0.12
C THR A 234 9.33 16.03 -1.09
N PRO A 235 9.73 16.47 -2.30
CA PRO A 235 9.83 15.60 -3.47
C PRO A 235 10.84 14.48 -3.22
N ILE A 236 10.45 13.23 -3.52
CA ILE A 236 11.31 12.07 -3.36
C ILE A 236 11.06 11.06 -4.47
N SER A 237 12.15 10.59 -5.10
CA SER A 237 12.12 9.40 -5.95
C SER A 237 12.50 8.17 -5.13
N THR A 238 11.90 7.03 -5.45
CA THR A 238 12.06 5.80 -4.64
C THR A 238 12.73 4.67 -5.43
N PRO A 239 13.43 3.73 -4.75
CA PRO A 239 13.80 2.46 -5.35
C PRO A 239 12.56 1.73 -5.88
N GLN A 240 12.66 1.17 -7.09
CA GLN A 240 11.53 0.54 -7.79
C GLN A 240 11.30 -0.93 -7.40
N PHE A 241 12.14 -1.47 -6.52
CA PHE A 241 12.01 -2.80 -5.94
C PHE A 241 12.39 -2.78 -4.46
N MET A 242 11.84 -3.71 -3.68
CA MET A 242 12.09 -3.86 -2.25
C MET A 242 12.45 -5.30 -1.90
N ASP A 243 13.28 -5.46 -0.87
CA ASP A 243 13.51 -6.77 -0.27
C ASP A 243 12.20 -7.35 0.28
N LYS A 244 12.01 -8.66 0.11
CA LYS A 244 10.84 -9.41 0.59
C LYS A 244 10.49 -9.11 2.06
N LYS A 245 11.51 -8.97 2.93
CA LYS A 245 11.32 -8.72 4.36
C LYS A 245 10.68 -7.35 4.67
N TYR A 246 10.94 -6.33 3.86
CA TYR A 246 10.33 -5.00 4.02
C TYR A 246 9.00 -4.91 3.29
N MET A 247 8.91 -5.48 2.08
CA MET A 247 7.64 -5.57 1.34
C MET A 247 6.57 -6.28 2.19
N ALA A 248 6.92 -7.36 2.91
CA ALA A 248 5.98 -8.09 3.77
C ALA A 248 5.53 -7.33 5.02
N LYS A 249 6.10 -6.15 5.30
CA LYS A 249 5.66 -5.26 6.39
C LYS A 249 4.74 -4.13 5.89
N THR A 250 4.71 -3.88 4.59
CA THR A 250 3.96 -2.77 3.97
C THR A 250 2.80 -3.25 3.11
N ALA A 251 2.95 -4.42 2.46
CA ALA A 251 1.94 -5.07 1.64
C ALA A 251 1.23 -6.22 2.37
N GLN A 252 -0.03 -6.45 2.00
CA GLN A 252 -0.85 -7.58 2.44
C GLN A 252 -0.47 -8.86 1.69
N LEU A 253 -0.80 -10.02 2.27
CA LEU A 253 -0.43 -11.31 1.70
C LEU A 253 -1.01 -11.51 0.29
N GLU A 254 -2.27 -11.13 0.10
CA GLU A 254 -2.99 -11.22 -1.17
C GLU A 254 -2.29 -10.43 -2.28
N GLN A 255 -1.61 -9.33 -1.94
CA GLN A 255 -0.87 -8.52 -2.92
C GLN A 255 0.36 -9.23 -3.50
N PHE A 256 0.99 -10.15 -2.76
CA PHE A 256 2.10 -10.96 -3.29
C PHE A 256 1.64 -11.88 -4.42
N ASP A 257 0.45 -12.44 -4.29
CA ASP A 257 -0.08 -13.42 -5.24
C ASP A 257 -0.77 -12.75 -6.44
N GLU A 258 -1.37 -11.57 -6.26
CA GLU A 258 -2.22 -10.94 -7.28
C GLU A 258 -1.62 -9.69 -7.92
N GLU A 259 -0.81 -8.90 -7.19
CA GLU A 259 -0.39 -7.55 -7.61
C GLU A 259 1.11 -7.46 -7.92
N LEU A 260 1.98 -8.08 -7.10
CA LEU A 260 3.42 -7.81 -7.14
C LEU A 260 4.18 -8.70 -8.12
N TYR A 261 5.09 -8.10 -8.89
CA TYR A 261 6.07 -8.82 -9.68
C TYR A 261 7.27 -9.21 -8.81
N LYS A 262 7.64 -10.50 -8.82
CA LYS A 262 8.85 -10.99 -8.16
C LYS A 262 10.08 -10.78 -9.06
N VAL A 263 11.15 -10.26 -8.46
CA VAL A 263 12.49 -10.15 -9.06
C VAL A 263 13.37 -11.19 -8.39
N VAL A 264 14.06 -12.00 -9.19
CA VAL A 264 14.97 -13.05 -8.73
C VAL A 264 16.38 -12.69 -9.16
N ASP A 265 17.29 -12.62 -8.18
CA ASP A 265 18.72 -12.39 -8.39
C ASP A 265 19.49 -13.50 -7.65
N GLY A 266 19.86 -14.56 -8.37
CA GLY A 266 20.34 -15.79 -7.75
C GLY A 266 19.28 -16.38 -6.80
N ASP A 267 19.65 -16.52 -5.52
CA ASP A 267 18.75 -17.00 -4.46
C ASP A 267 17.97 -15.86 -3.77
N ASP A 268 18.26 -14.60 -4.10
CA ASP A 268 17.59 -13.45 -3.51
C ASP A 268 16.25 -13.15 -4.18
N GLU A 269 15.21 -12.98 -3.36
CA GLU A 269 13.88 -12.56 -3.80
C GLU A 269 13.61 -11.10 -3.42
N LYS A 270 13.31 -10.28 -4.43
CA LYS A 270 12.81 -8.91 -4.29
C LYS A 270 11.48 -8.77 -5.02
N TYR A 271 10.79 -7.66 -4.81
CA TYR A 271 9.51 -7.39 -5.46
C TYR A 271 9.52 -5.98 -6.05
N LEU A 272 9.08 -5.83 -7.29
CA LEU A 272 8.79 -4.52 -7.87
C LEU A 272 7.63 -3.89 -7.10
N ILE A 273 7.70 -2.57 -6.91
CA ILE A 273 6.71 -1.83 -6.14
C ILE A 273 5.43 -1.62 -6.97
N ALA A 274 4.27 -1.73 -6.32
CA ALA A 274 2.97 -1.38 -6.91
C ALA A 274 2.60 0.11 -6.70
N THR A 275 3.37 0.81 -5.86
CA THR A 275 3.20 2.21 -5.47
C THR A 275 4.43 2.70 -4.70
N SER A 276 4.79 3.99 -4.81
CA SER A 276 5.85 4.63 -4.00
C SER A 276 5.52 4.68 -2.50
N GLU A 277 4.25 4.50 -2.13
CA GLU A 277 3.80 4.31 -0.74
C GLU A 277 4.54 3.15 -0.03
N GLN A 278 4.84 2.06 -0.74
CA GLN A 278 5.51 0.89 -0.16
C GLN A 278 6.95 1.19 0.31
N PRO A 279 7.83 1.77 -0.53
CA PRO A 279 9.17 2.15 -0.06
C PRO A 279 9.15 3.36 0.87
N ILE A 280 8.23 4.33 0.69
CA ILE A 280 8.18 5.52 1.56
C ILE A 280 7.70 5.16 2.97
N SER A 281 6.71 4.27 3.11
CA SER A 281 6.27 3.82 4.43
C SER A 281 7.42 3.18 5.21
N ALA A 282 8.27 2.39 4.55
CA ALA A 282 9.44 1.77 5.15
C ALA A 282 10.65 2.70 5.35
N LEU A 283 10.62 3.94 4.86
CA LEU A 283 11.75 4.88 4.88
C LEU A 283 12.28 5.14 6.29
N HIS A 284 11.37 5.21 7.27
CA HIS A 284 11.69 5.47 8.68
C HIS A 284 11.57 4.21 9.56
N ALA A 285 11.70 3.02 8.96
CA ALA A 285 11.62 1.77 9.70
C ALA A 285 12.60 1.74 10.87
N ASP A 286 12.14 1.21 12.01
CA ASP A 286 12.86 1.09 13.27
C ASP A 286 13.25 2.41 13.96
N GLU A 287 12.90 3.57 13.40
CA GLU A 287 13.17 4.89 13.98
C GLU A 287 12.23 5.23 15.15
N TRP A 288 12.63 6.26 15.92
CA TRP A 288 11.85 6.82 17.02
C TRP A 288 11.67 8.31 16.81
N LEU A 289 10.46 8.72 16.42
CA LEU A 289 10.11 10.10 16.08
C LEU A 289 9.47 10.82 17.28
N THR A 290 9.63 12.14 17.31
CA THR A 290 9.05 13.01 18.32
C THR A 290 8.15 14.07 17.66
N SER A 291 7.46 14.88 18.47
CA SER A 291 6.54 15.91 17.96
C SER A 291 7.23 16.98 17.11
N VAL A 292 8.55 17.16 17.20
CA VAL A 292 9.31 18.08 16.33
C VAL A 292 9.69 17.47 14.98
N ASP A 293 9.65 16.13 14.87
CA ASP A 293 10.03 15.42 13.64
C ASP A 293 8.87 15.29 12.65
N VAL A 294 7.63 15.41 13.15
CA VAL A 294 6.38 15.19 12.41
C VAL A 294 5.51 16.46 12.38
N PRO A 295 4.70 16.70 11.33
CA PRO A 295 4.46 15.82 10.20
C PRO A 295 5.59 15.80 9.17
N LYS A 296 5.98 14.60 8.72
CA LYS A 296 6.82 14.42 7.52
C LYS A 296 5.89 14.22 6.33
N ARG A 297 6.10 14.99 5.26
CA ARG A 297 5.27 14.98 4.04
C ARG A 297 6.14 14.69 2.83
N TYR A 298 5.82 13.64 2.09
CA TYR A 298 6.58 13.18 0.93
C TYR A 298 5.74 13.21 -0.34
N ALA A 299 6.26 13.87 -1.38
CA ALA A 299 5.73 13.83 -2.73
C ALA A 299 6.50 12.74 -3.49
N GLY A 300 6.02 11.50 -3.38
CA GLY A 300 6.65 10.31 -3.89
C GLY A 300 6.45 10.12 -5.39
N PHE A 301 7.52 10.15 -6.16
CA PHE A 301 7.51 9.79 -7.58
C PHE A 301 8.09 8.39 -7.79
N SER A 302 7.37 7.55 -8.54
CA SER A 302 7.88 6.26 -9.01
C SER A 302 7.12 5.77 -10.25
N SER A 303 7.73 4.84 -10.98
CA SER A 303 6.95 3.89 -11.76
C SER A 303 6.30 2.88 -10.80
N CYS A 304 5.19 2.29 -11.22
CA CYS A 304 4.37 1.37 -10.45
C CYS A 304 4.13 0.13 -11.31
N TYR A 305 4.34 -1.05 -10.74
CA TYR A 305 4.23 -2.33 -11.43
C TYR A 305 3.12 -3.18 -10.82
N ARG A 306 2.10 -3.53 -11.61
CA ARG A 306 0.95 -4.33 -11.16
C ARG A 306 0.64 -5.46 -12.12
N ARG A 307 0.57 -6.69 -11.60
CA ARG A 307 0.26 -7.89 -12.39
C ARG A 307 -1.17 -7.93 -12.93
N GLU A 308 -2.11 -7.24 -12.28
CA GLU A 308 -3.51 -7.11 -12.73
C GLU A 308 -4.21 -8.47 -12.97
N ALA A 309 -3.86 -9.51 -12.20
CA ALA A 309 -4.29 -10.89 -12.45
C ALA A 309 -5.82 -11.08 -12.41
N GLY A 310 -6.55 -10.26 -11.65
CA GLY A 310 -8.00 -10.33 -11.48
C GLY A 310 -8.86 -9.54 -12.47
N SER A 311 -8.28 -8.75 -13.39
CA SER A 311 -9.03 -7.79 -14.23
C SER A 311 -9.17 -8.18 -15.70
N HIS A 312 -9.18 -9.49 -16.01
CA HIS A 312 -9.22 -10.02 -17.38
C HIS A 312 -10.33 -9.35 -18.23
N GLY A 313 -9.92 -8.68 -19.30
CA GLY A 313 -10.81 -8.03 -20.28
C GLY A 313 -11.41 -6.67 -19.88
N LYS A 314 -11.36 -6.27 -18.60
CA LYS A 314 -11.84 -4.94 -18.17
C LYS A 314 -10.82 -3.84 -18.50
N ASP A 315 -11.31 -2.72 -19.03
CA ASP A 315 -10.53 -1.51 -19.38
C ASP A 315 -9.24 -1.79 -20.17
N ALA A 316 -9.26 -2.80 -21.05
CA ALA A 316 -8.05 -3.33 -21.68
C ALA A 316 -7.47 -2.45 -22.82
N TRP A 317 -8.16 -1.37 -23.20
CA TRP A 317 -7.81 -0.54 -24.36
C TRP A 317 -7.16 0.76 -23.89
N GLY A 318 -6.08 1.18 -24.53
CA GLY A 318 -5.31 2.37 -24.14
C GLY A 318 -4.41 2.13 -22.94
N ILE A 319 -4.24 3.17 -22.10
CA ILE A 319 -3.31 3.20 -20.97
C ILE A 319 -4.01 3.40 -19.61
N PHE A 320 -5.34 3.20 -19.55
CA PHE A 320 -6.11 3.37 -18.30
C PHE A 320 -5.78 2.28 -17.27
N ARG A 321 -5.62 1.03 -17.73
CA ARG A 321 -5.24 -0.11 -16.89
C ARG A 321 -4.12 -0.90 -17.55
N VAL A 322 -2.92 -0.75 -17.02
CA VAL A 322 -1.67 -1.27 -17.60
C VAL A 322 -0.76 -1.84 -16.50
N HIS A 323 0.25 -2.63 -16.89
CA HIS A 323 1.15 -3.28 -15.94
C HIS A 323 2.22 -2.36 -15.36
N GLN A 324 2.59 -1.32 -16.10
CA GLN A 324 3.54 -0.30 -15.70
C GLN A 324 2.87 1.07 -15.90
N PHE A 325 3.02 1.98 -14.96
CA PHE A 325 2.55 3.38 -15.05
C PHE A 325 3.31 4.26 -14.06
N GLU A 326 3.29 5.57 -14.22
CA GLU A 326 3.87 6.51 -13.26
C GLU A 326 2.84 7.08 -12.28
N LYS A 327 3.29 7.44 -11.08
CA LYS A 327 2.44 8.03 -10.05
C LYS A 327 3.17 9.07 -9.22
N ILE A 328 2.47 10.16 -8.91
CA ILE A 328 2.82 11.09 -7.83
C ILE A 328 1.94 10.77 -6.63
N GLU A 329 2.57 10.42 -5.52
CA GLU A 329 1.95 10.01 -4.26
C GLU A 329 2.18 11.06 -3.17
N GLN A 330 1.14 11.36 -2.41
CA GLN A 330 1.23 12.02 -1.12
C GLN A 330 1.39 10.96 -0.04
N PHE A 331 2.47 11.04 0.76
CA PHE A 331 2.61 10.20 1.94
C PHE A 331 2.92 11.07 3.16
N ILE A 332 2.16 10.86 4.24
CA ILE A 332 2.33 11.60 5.49
C ILE A 332 2.60 10.64 6.64
N ILE A 333 3.63 10.96 7.43
CA ILE A 333 3.85 10.42 8.77
C ILE A 333 3.55 11.52 9.77
N CYS A 334 2.58 11.30 10.67
CA CYS A 334 2.11 12.35 11.57
C CYS A 334 1.87 11.88 13.01
N ASP A 335 1.67 12.87 13.88
CA ASP A 335 1.12 12.67 15.22
C ASP A 335 -0.27 11.99 15.13
N PRO A 336 -0.51 10.90 15.88
CA PRO A 336 -1.81 10.23 15.95
C PRO A 336 -3.01 11.18 16.09
N GLU A 337 -2.89 12.20 16.94
CA GLU A 337 -3.98 13.15 17.23
C GLU A 337 -4.32 14.06 16.02
N LYS A 338 -3.40 14.21 15.08
CA LYS A 338 -3.56 15.09 13.90
C LYS A 338 -3.93 14.34 12.63
N SER A 339 -3.94 13.01 12.65
CA SER A 339 -4.08 12.18 11.45
C SER A 339 -5.37 12.42 10.66
N TRP A 340 -6.51 12.61 11.34
CA TRP A 340 -7.79 12.83 10.64
C TRP A 340 -7.87 14.20 9.96
N ALA A 341 -7.30 15.25 10.57
CA ALA A 341 -7.19 16.55 9.89
C ALA A 341 -6.28 16.46 8.66
N MET A 342 -5.17 15.72 8.76
CA MET A 342 -4.27 15.48 7.62
C MET A 342 -4.94 14.65 6.52
N PHE A 343 -5.81 13.70 6.87
CA PHE A 343 -6.59 12.94 5.89
C PHE A 343 -7.47 13.87 5.05
N ASP A 344 -8.16 14.82 5.70
CA ASP A 344 -8.99 15.81 5.02
C ASP A 344 -8.15 16.79 4.16
N ASP A 345 -6.98 17.21 4.65
CA ASP A 345 -6.04 18.03 3.87
C ASP A 345 -5.53 17.29 2.61
N MET A 346 -5.17 16.02 2.72
CA MET A 346 -4.62 15.22 1.61
C MET A 346 -5.64 15.01 0.48
N ILE A 347 -6.90 14.72 0.82
CA ILE A 347 -7.96 14.62 -0.19
C ILE A 347 -8.26 16.00 -0.80
N ALA A 348 -8.26 17.08 0.00
CA ALA A 348 -8.47 18.44 -0.50
C ALA A 348 -7.38 18.89 -1.48
N TYR A 349 -6.12 18.52 -1.25
CA TYR A 349 -5.04 18.78 -2.21
C TYR A 349 -5.18 17.98 -3.50
N SER A 350 -5.68 16.74 -3.41
CA SER A 350 -6.01 15.95 -4.59
C SER A 350 -7.14 16.63 -5.37
N GLU A 351 -8.22 17.03 -4.70
CA GLU A 351 -9.32 17.80 -5.27
C GLU A 351 -8.85 19.08 -5.95
N GLU A 352 -8.03 19.91 -5.29
CA GLU A 352 -7.47 21.15 -5.86
C GLU A 352 -6.64 20.89 -7.13
N PHE A 353 -5.88 19.79 -7.17
CA PHE A 353 -5.13 19.38 -8.35
C PHE A 353 -6.04 19.01 -9.55
N TYR A 354 -7.12 18.28 -9.31
CA TYR A 354 -8.08 17.97 -10.39
C TYR A 354 -8.96 19.16 -10.79
N GLN A 355 -9.24 20.07 -9.84
CA GLN A 355 -9.92 21.34 -10.13
C GLN A 355 -9.09 22.25 -11.04
N SER A 356 -7.78 22.34 -10.82
CA SER A 356 -6.88 23.15 -11.66
C SER A 356 -6.77 22.60 -13.09
N LEU A 357 -6.89 21.28 -13.25
CA LEU A 357 -7.02 20.57 -14.53
C LEU A 357 -8.43 20.65 -15.12
N LYS A 358 -9.39 21.32 -14.45
CA LYS A 358 -10.79 21.47 -14.86
C LYS A 358 -11.46 20.14 -15.21
N LEU A 359 -11.16 19.08 -14.45
CA LEU A 359 -11.77 17.75 -14.62
C LEU A 359 -12.93 17.57 -13.63
N PRO A 360 -14.16 17.34 -14.09
CA PRO A 360 -15.28 17.04 -13.18
C PRO A 360 -15.01 15.75 -12.42
N TYR A 361 -15.38 15.70 -11.15
CA TYR A 361 -15.21 14.51 -10.31
C TYR A 361 -16.26 14.43 -9.21
N ARG A 362 -16.26 13.29 -8.52
CA ARG A 362 -16.90 13.10 -7.23
C ARG A 362 -15.93 12.47 -6.24
N VAL A 363 -16.13 12.76 -4.96
CA VAL A 363 -15.42 12.09 -3.86
C VAL A 363 -16.39 11.11 -3.21
N VAL A 364 -15.98 9.85 -3.12
CA VAL A 364 -16.79 8.77 -2.53
C VAL A 364 -16.09 8.18 -1.30
N ALA A 365 -16.87 7.84 -0.29
CA ALA A 365 -16.41 7.07 0.86
C ALA A 365 -16.56 5.57 0.56
N ILE A 366 -15.44 4.86 0.58
CA ILE A 366 -15.41 3.44 0.27
C ILE A 366 -16.02 2.64 1.41
N VAL A 367 -16.88 1.67 1.05
CA VAL A 367 -17.53 0.76 2.01
C VAL A 367 -16.53 -0.14 2.74
N SER A 368 -16.89 -0.53 3.95
CA SER A 368 -16.01 -1.28 4.85
C SER A 368 -15.51 -2.62 4.30
N GLY A 369 -16.30 -3.33 3.50
CA GLY A 369 -15.91 -4.60 2.86
C GLY A 369 -14.82 -4.45 1.78
N ALA A 370 -14.75 -3.27 1.14
CA ALA A 370 -13.78 -2.97 0.10
C ALA A 370 -12.48 -2.30 0.63
N LEU A 371 -12.40 -2.04 1.94
CA LEU A 371 -11.18 -1.53 2.55
C LEU A 371 -10.10 -2.62 2.62
N ASN A 372 -8.90 -2.30 2.16
CA ASN A 372 -7.72 -3.13 2.40
C ASN A 372 -7.41 -3.17 3.92
N ASN A 373 -6.64 -4.17 4.37
CA ASN A 373 -6.35 -4.36 5.79
C ASN A 373 -5.71 -3.13 6.46
N ALA A 374 -4.89 -2.34 5.77
CA ALA A 374 -4.22 -1.18 6.39
C ALA A 374 -5.16 0.01 6.65
N ALA A 375 -6.09 0.31 5.73
CA ALA A 375 -6.90 1.52 5.81
C ALA A 375 -7.98 1.43 6.90
N ALA A 376 -7.99 2.39 7.82
CA ALA A 376 -9.11 2.59 8.75
C ALA A 376 -10.29 3.33 8.08
N LYS A 377 -9.98 4.18 7.09
CA LYS A 377 -10.92 4.92 6.24
C LYS A 377 -10.25 5.22 4.90
N LYS A 378 -11.03 5.16 3.82
CA LYS A 378 -10.58 5.45 2.47
C LYS A 378 -11.60 6.31 1.72
N TYR A 379 -11.11 7.33 1.01
CA TYR A 379 -11.87 8.12 0.04
C TYR A 379 -11.27 7.94 -1.35
N ASP A 380 -12.13 7.79 -2.35
CA ASP A 380 -11.72 7.81 -3.75
C ASP A 380 -12.23 9.08 -4.43
N LEU A 381 -11.36 9.70 -5.24
CA LEU A 381 -11.78 10.71 -6.20
C LEU A 381 -11.95 10.01 -7.55
N GLU A 382 -13.18 10.02 -8.02
CA GLU A 382 -13.56 9.45 -9.30
C GLU A 382 -13.86 10.58 -10.28
N ALA A 383 -13.12 10.65 -11.39
CA ALA A 383 -13.28 11.70 -12.40
C ALA A 383 -14.20 11.25 -13.54
N TRP A 384 -14.88 12.20 -14.17
CA TRP A 384 -15.83 11.94 -15.24
C TRP A 384 -15.15 11.65 -16.58
N PHE A 385 -15.48 10.51 -17.19
CA PHE A 385 -15.04 10.11 -18.52
C PHE A 385 -16.20 10.28 -19.53
N PRO A 386 -16.26 11.36 -20.32
CA PRO A 386 -17.43 11.69 -21.11
C PRO A 386 -17.71 10.70 -22.26
N PHE A 387 -16.71 10.02 -22.84
CA PHE A 387 -16.98 9.01 -23.88
C PHE A 387 -17.57 7.74 -23.26
N GLN A 388 -17.08 7.39 -22.08
CA GLN A 388 -17.50 6.19 -21.37
C GLN A 388 -18.85 6.41 -20.70
N GLY A 389 -19.12 7.62 -20.21
CA GLY A 389 -20.35 8.00 -19.54
C GLY A 389 -20.39 7.55 -18.09
N GLU A 390 -19.24 7.48 -17.44
CA GLU A 390 -19.10 7.03 -16.05
C GLU A 390 -17.99 7.78 -15.31
N TYR A 391 -18.08 7.79 -13.98
CA TYR A 391 -17.00 8.22 -13.10
C TYR A 391 -16.02 7.06 -12.90
N LYS A 392 -14.72 7.35 -12.94
CA LYS A 392 -13.66 6.34 -12.74
C LYS A 392 -12.61 6.80 -11.75
N GLU A 393 -12.17 5.87 -10.92
CA GLU A 393 -11.15 6.08 -9.87
C GLU A 393 -9.82 6.58 -10.45
N LEU A 394 -9.41 7.77 -10.01
CA LEU A 394 -8.09 8.35 -10.30
C LEU A 394 -7.24 8.55 -9.04
N VAL A 395 -7.87 8.69 -7.88
CA VAL A 395 -7.19 8.86 -6.59
C VAL A 395 -7.82 7.92 -5.59
N SER A 396 -6.95 7.28 -4.80
CA SER A 396 -7.29 6.67 -3.52
C SER A 396 -6.55 7.42 -2.40
N CYS A 397 -7.27 7.84 -1.35
CA CYS A 397 -6.75 8.51 -0.15
C CYS A 397 -7.13 7.71 1.09
N SER A 398 -6.14 7.26 1.87
CA SER A 398 -6.34 6.38 3.03
C SER A 398 -5.63 6.90 4.28
N ASN A 399 -6.31 6.79 5.43
CA ASN A 399 -5.68 6.88 6.74
C ASN A 399 -5.46 5.46 7.27
N CYS A 400 -4.20 5.07 7.43
CA CYS A 400 -3.81 3.74 7.90
C CYS A 400 -3.52 3.69 9.40
N THR A 401 -3.73 4.81 10.11
CA THR A 401 -3.38 4.99 11.53
C THR A 401 -2.00 4.40 11.84
N ASP A 402 -1.87 3.61 12.90
CA ASP A 402 -0.63 2.99 13.31
C ASP A 402 -0.41 1.56 12.75
N TYR A 403 -1.24 1.13 11.80
CA TYR A 403 -1.21 -0.26 11.29
C TYR A 403 0.14 -0.61 10.67
N GLN A 404 0.60 0.26 9.76
CA GLN A 404 1.86 0.09 9.04
C GLN A 404 3.07 0.43 9.93
N SER A 405 2.98 1.53 10.69
CA SER A 405 4.07 1.99 11.56
C SER A 405 4.38 0.99 12.69
N ARG A 406 3.40 0.24 13.19
CA ARG A 406 3.65 -0.89 14.10
C ARG A 406 4.48 -1.99 13.46
N SER A 407 4.10 -2.42 12.26
CA SER A 407 4.83 -3.47 11.52
C SER A 407 6.26 -3.05 11.16
N LEU A 408 6.45 -1.75 10.94
CA LEU A 408 7.74 -1.13 10.61
C LEU A 408 8.51 -0.60 11.82
N GLU A 409 7.96 -0.71 13.03
CA GLU A 409 8.54 -0.21 14.28
C GLU A 409 8.88 1.29 14.29
N ILE A 410 8.05 2.13 13.65
CA ILE A 410 8.19 3.61 13.61
C ILE A 410 7.48 4.21 14.83
N ARG A 411 8.24 4.48 15.88
CA ARG A 411 7.70 4.82 17.21
C ARG A 411 7.52 6.33 17.36
N TYR A 412 6.66 6.73 18.30
CA TYR A 412 6.32 8.14 18.56
C TYR A 412 6.45 8.51 20.05
N GLY A 413 6.97 9.72 20.32
CA GLY A 413 6.94 10.36 21.64
C GLY A 413 8.26 10.32 22.40
N ALA A 414 8.29 10.86 23.61
CA ALA A 414 9.49 10.79 24.45
C ALA A 414 9.70 9.38 24.99
N LYS A 415 10.94 8.89 24.98
CA LYS A 415 11.30 7.61 25.62
C LYS A 415 11.32 7.80 27.13
N THR A 416 10.18 7.67 27.80
CA THR A 416 10.15 7.68 29.28
C THR A 416 10.39 6.26 29.80
N GLN A 417 11.14 6.14 30.90
CA GLN A 417 11.38 4.83 31.53
C GLN A 417 10.10 4.22 32.13
N THR A 418 9.04 5.01 32.24
CA THR A 418 7.73 4.64 32.80
C THR A 418 6.73 4.17 31.74
N ASP A 419 6.99 4.40 30.45
CA ASP A 419 6.07 3.97 29.40
C ASP A 419 6.12 2.45 29.23
N THR A 420 5.03 1.80 29.60
CA THR A 420 4.83 0.36 29.44
C THR A 420 4.32 -0.02 28.05
N VAL A 421 3.95 0.97 27.22
CA VAL A 421 3.40 0.79 25.87
C VAL A 421 4.06 1.76 24.89
N LYS A 422 4.57 1.21 23.78
CA LYS A 422 5.08 2.02 22.67
C LYS A 422 3.91 2.72 21.98
N LYS A 423 4.03 4.02 21.76
CA LYS A 423 3.18 4.76 20.82
C LYS A 423 3.85 4.74 19.45
N TYR A 424 3.04 4.80 18.41
CA TYR A 424 3.49 4.78 17.02
C TYR A 424 2.89 5.98 16.29
N VAL A 425 3.59 6.44 15.26
CA VAL A 425 3.08 7.50 14.37
C VAL A 425 1.92 6.98 13.53
N HIS A 426 1.08 7.89 13.03
CA HIS A 426 0.08 7.53 12.02
C HIS A 426 0.62 7.73 10.60
N CYS A 427 0.34 6.77 9.72
CA CYS A 427 0.70 6.81 8.30
C CYS A 427 -0.54 7.04 7.44
N LEU A 428 -0.42 7.93 6.47
CA LEU A 428 -1.46 8.24 5.49
C LEU A 428 -0.86 8.25 4.09
N ASN A 429 -1.65 7.82 3.11
CA ASN A 429 -1.28 7.85 1.70
C ASN A 429 -2.45 8.40 0.87
N SER A 430 -2.13 9.17 -0.17
CA SER A 430 -3.10 9.61 -1.16
C SER A 430 -2.43 9.71 -2.52
N THR A 431 -3.02 9.15 -3.55
CA THR A 431 -2.57 9.46 -4.91
C THR A 431 -2.82 10.93 -5.21
N LEU A 432 -1.82 11.67 -5.71
CA LEU A 432 -2.09 12.96 -6.33
C LEU A 432 -2.51 12.77 -7.79
N THR A 433 -1.75 11.95 -8.53
CA THR A 433 -2.06 11.61 -9.91
C THR A 433 -1.36 10.31 -10.31
N ALA A 434 -2.15 9.32 -10.76
CA ALA A 434 -1.64 8.22 -11.58
C ALA A 434 -1.64 8.72 -13.03
N THR A 435 -0.45 9.00 -13.56
CA THR A 435 -0.29 9.95 -14.67
C THR A 435 -0.94 9.47 -15.96
N GLU A 436 -0.87 8.17 -16.28
CA GLU A 436 -1.50 7.59 -17.45
C GLU A 436 -3.03 7.58 -17.35
N ARG A 437 -3.59 7.29 -16.17
CA ARG A 437 -5.05 7.34 -15.95
C ARG A 437 -5.59 8.76 -16.00
N THR A 438 -4.89 9.70 -15.35
CA THR A 438 -5.20 11.14 -15.44
C THR A 438 -5.13 11.62 -16.88
N LEU A 439 -4.11 11.19 -17.64
CA LEU A 439 -4.00 11.51 -19.06
C LEU A 439 -5.20 10.98 -19.86
N CYS A 440 -5.70 9.78 -19.57
CA CYS A 440 -6.92 9.28 -20.21
C CYS A 440 -8.13 10.19 -19.96
N CYS A 441 -8.30 10.66 -18.72
CA CYS A 441 -9.39 11.57 -18.37
C CYS A 441 -9.25 12.93 -19.10
N ILE A 442 -8.04 13.49 -19.12
CA ILE A 442 -7.75 14.72 -19.84
C ILE A 442 -8.05 14.57 -21.34
N LEU A 443 -7.59 13.48 -21.96
CA LEU A 443 -7.81 13.22 -23.39
C LEU A 443 -9.29 13.21 -23.77
N GLU A 444 -10.15 12.61 -22.95
CA GLU A 444 -11.59 12.62 -23.23
C GLU A 444 -12.23 14.00 -23.02
N ASN A 445 -11.80 14.74 -21.99
CA ASN A 445 -12.41 16.01 -21.61
C ASN A 445 -11.94 17.21 -22.46
N TYR A 446 -10.77 17.13 -23.07
CA TYR A 446 -10.13 18.26 -23.77
C TYR A 446 -10.05 18.12 -25.31
N GLN A 447 -10.53 17.00 -25.87
CA GLN A 447 -10.54 16.80 -27.31
C GLN A 447 -11.48 17.76 -28.05
N THR A 448 -11.14 18.04 -29.31
CA THR A 448 -11.99 18.69 -30.31
C THR A 448 -12.12 17.78 -31.53
N THR A 449 -12.88 18.21 -32.54
CA THR A 449 -12.95 17.51 -33.83
C THR A 449 -11.61 17.44 -34.56
N GLU A 450 -10.74 18.44 -34.36
CA GLU A 450 -9.48 18.62 -35.08
C GLU A 450 -8.25 18.21 -34.27
N GLY A 451 -8.37 18.10 -32.94
CA GLY A 451 -7.22 17.81 -32.09
C GLY A 451 -7.54 17.84 -30.60
N PHE A 452 -6.64 18.43 -29.84
CA PHE A 452 -6.66 18.39 -28.38
C PHE A 452 -6.23 19.74 -27.80
N ASN A 453 -7.07 20.32 -26.96
CA ASN A 453 -6.72 21.52 -26.21
C ASN A 453 -5.82 21.16 -25.03
N VAL A 454 -4.67 21.82 -24.89
CA VAL A 454 -3.76 21.53 -23.78
C VAL A 454 -4.27 22.23 -22.51
N PRO A 455 -4.44 21.50 -21.38
CA PRO A 455 -4.78 22.11 -20.09
C PRO A 455 -3.79 23.22 -19.73
N GLU A 456 -4.31 24.37 -19.36
CA GLU A 456 -3.54 25.60 -19.13
C GLU A 456 -2.34 25.39 -18.19
N VAL A 457 -2.57 24.69 -17.07
CA VAL A 457 -1.56 24.40 -16.05
C VAL A 457 -0.42 23.51 -16.54
N LEU A 458 -0.63 22.72 -17.60
CA LEU A 458 0.38 21.83 -18.18
C LEU A 458 1.23 22.50 -19.25
N ARG A 459 0.77 23.60 -19.86
CA ARG A 459 1.41 24.19 -21.03
C ARG A 459 2.86 24.58 -20.76
N LYS A 460 3.16 25.16 -19.58
CA LYS A 460 4.51 25.60 -19.21
C LYS A 460 5.55 24.46 -19.15
N TYR A 461 5.09 23.22 -19.03
CA TYR A 461 5.93 22.03 -18.99
C TYR A 461 6.15 21.39 -20.36
N LEU A 462 5.50 21.92 -21.40
CA LEU A 462 5.57 21.40 -22.75
C LEU A 462 6.45 22.30 -23.63
N PRO A 463 7.25 21.73 -24.54
CA PRO A 463 8.05 22.52 -25.48
C PRO A 463 7.18 23.46 -26.32
N GLY A 464 7.49 24.76 -26.28
CA GLY A 464 6.77 25.79 -27.03
C GLY A 464 5.46 26.25 -26.39
N ASN A 465 5.11 25.78 -25.18
CA ASN A 465 3.90 26.17 -24.45
C ASN A 465 2.61 26.07 -25.30
N PRO A 466 2.38 24.97 -26.04
CA PRO A 466 1.29 24.87 -27.00
C PRO A 466 -0.06 24.94 -26.30
N GLU A 467 -0.99 25.68 -26.89
CA GLU A 467 -2.39 25.71 -26.43
C GLU A 467 -3.23 24.59 -27.05
N PHE A 468 -2.82 24.10 -28.22
CA PHE A 468 -3.54 23.13 -29.02
C PHE A 468 -2.58 22.16 -29.72
N LEU A 469 -2.96 20.89 -29.80
CA LEU A 469 -2.25 19.83 -30.51
C LEU A 469 -3.16 19.25 -31.59
N PRO A 470 -2.83 19.42 -32.89
CA PRO A 470 -3.64 18.88 -33.97
C PRO A 470 -3.52 17.35 -34.06
N PHE A 471 -4.58 16.68 -34.53
CA PHE A 471 -4.49 15.28 -34.90
C PHE A 471 -3.60 15.09 -36.12
N THR A 472 -2.67 14.13 -36.04
CA THR A 472 -1.69 13.82 -37.09
C THR A 472 -1.90 12.44 -37.71
N LYS A 473 -2.76 11.62 -37.11
CA LYS A 473 -3.11 10.29 -37.59
C LYS A 473 -4.61 10.11 -37.80
N GLU A 474 -4.90 9.33 -38.83
CA GLU A 474 -6.23 8.76 -39.05
C GLU A 474 -6.43 7.50 -38.22
N LEU A 475 -7.68 7.29 -37.83
CA LEU A 475 -8.08 6.09 -37.10
C LEU A 475 -8.22 4.88 -38.04
N PRO A 476 -7.96 3.65 -37.58
CA PRO A 476 -8.30 2.43 -38.33
C PRO A 476 -9.79 2.36 -38.67
N LYS A 477 -10.18 1.59 -39.69
CA LYS A 477 -11.59 1.50 -40.13
C LYS A 477 -12.56 0.90 -39.10
N ASP A 478 -12.06 0.06 -38.17
CA ASP A 478 -12.85 -0.72 -37.21
C ASP A 478 -12.65 -0.26 -35.74
N THR A 479 -12.75 1.04 -35.48
CA THR A 479 -12.50 1.56 -34.13
C THR A 479 -13.67 1.41 -33.16
N THR A 480 -13.40 1.63 -31.87
CA THR A 480 -14.38 1.62 -30.78
C THR A 480 -15.51 2.60 -31.03
N SER A 481 -15.19 3.85 -31.35
CA SER A 481 -16.17 4.89 -31.61
C SER A 481 -17.03 4.57 -32.83
N VAL A 482 -16.42 4.04 -33.90
CA VAL A 482 -17.15 3.62 -35.12
C VAL A 482 -18.08 2.43 -34.84
N LYS A 483 -17.61 1.41 -34.12
CA LYS A 483 -18.44 0.25 -33.73
C LYS A 483 -19.62 0.68 -32.85
N LYS A 484 -19.39 1.58 -31.90
CA LYS A 484 -20.43 2.11 -30.98
C LYS A 484 -21.50 2.91 -31.75
N LYS A 485 -21.07 3.81 -32.65
CA LYS A 485 -21.97 4.56 -33.55
C LYS A 485 -22.80 3.63 -34.43
N ASN A 486 -22.19 2.61 -35.01
CA ASN A 486 -22.88 1.62 -35.84
C ASN A 486 -23.87 0.75 -35.04
N GLN A 487 -23.58 0.43 -33.78
CA GLN A 487 -24.53 -0.26 -32.89
C GLN A 487 -25.74 0.61 -32.57
N GLN A 488 -25.54 1.90 -32.27
CA GLN A 488 -26.66 2.83 -32.02
C GLN A 488 -27.55 3.02 -33.25
N LEU A 489 -26.98 3.15 -34.45
CA LEU A 489 -27.76 3.23 -35.70
C LEU A 489 -28.63 1.98 -35.93
N LYS A 490 -28.15 0.80 -35.54
CA LYS A 490 -28.95 -0.46 -35.60
C LYS A 490 -30.08 -0.50 -34.57
N VAL A 491 -29.93 0.13 -33.41
CA VAL A 491 -30.98 0.24 -32.39
C VAL A 491 -32.07 1.22 -32.83
N VAL A 492 -31.68 2.39 -33.36
CA VAL A 492 -32.62 3.40 -33.89
C VAL A 492 -33.36 2.89 -35.13
N GLY A 493 -32.69 2.12 -36.00
CA GLY A 493 -33.28 1.52 -37.20
C GLY A 493 -34.35 0.44 -36.92
N LYS A 494 -34.40 -0.12 -35.71
CA LYS A 494 -35.47 -1.06 -35.30
C LYS A 494 -36.69 -0.36 -34.68
N GLY A 495 -36.63 0.95 -34.41
CA GLY A 495 -37.71 1.73 -33.79
C GLY A 495 -38.65 2.47 -34.76
N LYS A 496 -38.46 2.34 -36.07
CA LYS A 496 -39.35 2.93 -37.10
C LYS A 496 -39.79 1.87 -38.12
N ALA A 497 -40.74 1.03 -37.74
CA ALA A 497 -41.69 0.48 -38.70
C ALA A 497 -42.96 1.35 -38.59
N PRO A 498 -43.39 2.06 -39.65
CA PRO A 498 -44.69 2.71 -39.64
C PRO A 498 -45.75 1.61 -39.67
N GLY A 499 -46.62 1.60 -38.66
CA GLY A 499 -47.83 0.80 -38.69
C GLY A 499 -48.67 1.23 -39.88
N ASN A 500 -48.85 0.29 -40.82
CA ASN A 500 -49.85 0.35 -41.88
C ASN A 500 -51.14 -0.28 -41.38
#